data_AF-A0A3M0Y9B7-F1
#
_entry.id   AF-A0A3M0Y9B7-F1
#
_cell.length_a   1.000
_cell.length_b   1.000
_cell.length_c   1.000
_cell.angle_alpha   90.00
_cell.angle_beta   90.00
_cell.angle_gamma   90.00
#
_symmetry.space_group_name_H-M   'P 1'
#
loop_
_entity.id
_entity.type
_entity.pdbx_description
1 polymer ?
#
loop_
_entity_poly.entity_id
_entity_poly.type
_entity_poly.pdbx_seq_one_letter_code
_entity_poly.pdbx_strand_id
1 'polypeptide(L)' 'MTSIQVECPCCVNTFELELEEAMQEDDLIEECPLCGCPIDILIERDWEGNIKGVEIRRDEDAV' A
#
# COMPACT_ATOMS: atom_id res chain seq x y z
N MET A 1 15.07 -1.81 3.38
CA MET A 1 13.83 -2.59 3.20
C MET A 1 12.96 -2.39 4.42
N THR A 2 11.80 -1.76 4.22
CA THR A 2 10.82 -1.49 5.27
C THR A 2 9.57 -2.28 4.91
N SER A 3 9.00 -3.06 5.83
CA SER A 3 7.72 -3.73 5.60
C SER A 3 6.59 -3.04 6.36
N ILE A 4 5.39 -3.08 5.78
CA ILE A 4 4.15 -2.61 6.40
C ILE A 4 3.09 -3.70 6.40
N GLN A 5 2.21 -3.68 7.39
CA GLN A 5 1.02 -4.53 7.39
C GLN A 5 -0.12 -3.81 6.67
N VAL A 6 -0.68 -4.48 5.66
CA VAL A 6 -1.76 -3.98 4.82
C VAL A 6 -2.98 -4.87 5.03
N GLU A 7 -4.12 -4.26 5.37
CA GLU A 7 -5.40 -4.96 5.39
C GLU A 7 -6.11 -4.75 4.05
N CYS A 8 -6.42 -5.85 3.35
CA CYS A 8 -7.08 -5.78 2.06
C CYS A 8 -8.55 -5.33 2.23
N PRO A 9 -8.98 -4.22 1.60
CA PRO A 9 -10.36 -3.76 1.67
C PRO A 9 -11.37 -4.71 1.00
N CYS A 10 -10.91 -5.60 0.11
CA CYS A 10 -11.78 -6.54 -0.60
C CYS A 10 -12.07 -7.82 0.18
N CYS A 11 -11.06 -8.41 0.82
CA CYS A 11 -11.19 -9.71 1.50
C CYS A 11 -10.98 -9.65 3.02
N VAL A 12 -10.62 -8.47 3.55
CA VAL A 12 -10.40 -8.20 4.99
C VAL A 12 -9.26 -9.06 5.58
N ASN A 13 -8.43 -9.65 4.74
CA ASN A 13 -7.23 -10.34 5.20
C ASN A 13 -6.05 -9.36 5.26
N THR A 14 -5.19 -9.57 6.25
CA THR A 14 -3.96 -8.80 6.42
C THR A 14 -2.79 -9.54 5.78
N PHE A 15 -1.92 -8.81 5.10
CA PHE A 15 -0.66 -9.32 4.54
C PHE A 15 0.47 -8.29 4.72
N GLU A 16 1.71 -8.73 4.54
CA GLU A 16 2.89 -7.87 4.63
C GLU A 16 3.29 -7.40 3.23
N LEU A 17 3.54 -6.09 3.10
CA LEU A 17 4.05 -5.48 1.87
C LEU A 17 5.45 -4.94 2.13
N GLU A 18 6.40 -5.31 1.27
CA GLU A 18 7.77 -4.80 1.30
C GLU A 18 7.85 -3.51 0.49
N LEU A 19 8.30 -2.44 1.13
CA LEU A 19 8.50 -1.14 0.50
C LEU A 19 9.98 -0.96 0.14
N GLU A 20 10.20 -0.56 -1.09
CA GLU A 20 11.51 -0.09 -1.55
C GLU A 20 11.80 1.32 -1.00
N GLU A 21 13.08 1.69 -0.97
CA GLU A 21 13.53 3.02 -0.52
C GLU A 21 13.15 4.06 -1.57
N ALA A 22 11.96 4.66 -1.43
CA ALA A 22 11.51 5.77 -2.25
C ALA A 22 11.53 7.10 -1.47
N MET A 23 11.72 8.19 -2.21
CA MET A 23 12.24 9.45 -1.67
C MET A 23 11.19 10.49 -1.24
N GLN A 24 9.87 10.28 -1.41
CA GLN A 24 8.90 11.32 -1.03
C GLN A 24 7.46 10.80 -0.85
N GLU A 25 6.84 10.27 -1.90
CA GLU A 25 5.46 9.78 -1.90
C GLU A 25 5.39 8.59 -2.85
N ASP A 26 4.77 7.51 -2.40
CA ASP A 26 4.55 6.31 -3.21
C ASP A 26 3.05 6.12 -3.39
N ASP A 27 2.59 6.21 -4.64
CA ASP A 27 1.28 5.74 -5.07
C ASP A 27 1.52 4.43 -5.82
N LEU A 28 1.06 3.33 -5.22
CA LEU A 28 1.34 1.98 -5.66
C LEU A 28 0.02 1.25 -5.87
N ILE A 29 -0.15 0.67 -7.05
CA ILE A 29 -1.25 -0.25 -7.32
C ILE A 29 -0.70 -1.67 -7.16
N GLU A 30 -1.13 -2.36 -6.11
CA GLU A 30 -0.71 -3.72 -5.81
C GLU A 30 -1.91 -4.66 -5.88
N GLU A 31 -1.67 -5.93 -6.21
CA GLU A 31 -2.71 -6.96 -6.16
C GLU A 31 -2.66 -7.70 -4.82
N CYS A 32 -3.81 -7.86 -4.16
CA CYS A 32 -3.86 -8.63 -2.93
C CYS A 32 -3.44 -10.10 -3.21
N PRO A 33 -2.40 -10.64 -2.54
CA PRO A 33 -1.90 -11.98 -2.82
C PRO A 33 -2.87 -13.11 -2.45
N LEU A 34 -3.95 -12.78 -1.73
CA LEU A 34 -4.95 -13.74 -1.24
C LEU A 34 -6.20 -13.81 -2.13
N CYS A 35 -6.70 -12.67 -2.61
CA CYS A 35 -7.92 -12.61 -3.41
C CYS A 35 -7.72 -12.09 -4.85
N GLY A 36 -6.54 -11.55 -5.18
CA GLY A 36 -6.25 -10.94 -6.49
C GLY A 36 -7.01 -9.64 -6.74
N CYS A 37 -7.52 -8.99 -5.71
CA CYS A 37 -8.17 -7.68 -5.85
C CYS A 37 -7.10 -6.60 -5.98
N PRO A 38 -7.17 -5.72 -7.00
CA PRO A 38 -6.30 -4.55 -7.08
C PRO A 38 -6.63 -3.59 -5.94
N ILE A 39 -5.59 -3.04 -5.33
CA ILE A 39 -5.67 -2.11 -4.22
C ILE A 39 -4.69 -0.96 -4.44
N ASP A 40 -5.14 0.25 -4.15
CA ASP A 40 -4.29 1.43 -4.16
C ASP A 40 -3.70 1.62 -2.77
N ILE A 41 -2.39 1.82 -2.73
CA ILE A 41 -1.63 2.01 -1.50
C ILE A 41 -0.91 3.35 -1.62
N LEU A 42 -1.35 4.32 -0.83
CA LEU A 42 -0.77 5.64 -0.75
C LEU A 42 0.11 5.74 0.50
N ILE A 43 1.39 6.02 0.32
CA ILE A 43 2.37 6.09 1.40
C ILE A 43 2.87 7.52 1.50
N GLU A 44 2.50 8.18 2.59
CA GLU A 44 2.97 9.52 2.90
C GLU A 44 4.25 9.39 3.74
N ARG A 45 5.37 9.93 3.23
CA ARG A 45 6.64 10.00 3.97
C ARG A 45 6.96 11.42 4.40
N ASP A 46 7.70 11.57 5.48
CA ASP A 46 8.25 12.86 5.89
C ASP A 46 9.54 13.21 5.12
N TRP A 47 10.10 14.39 5.40
CA TRP A 47 11.34 14.88 4.80
C TRP A 47 12.60 14.09 5.24
N GLU A 48 12.46 13.22 6.25
CA GLU A 48 13.49 12.29 6.73
C GLU A 48 13.33 10.88 6.10
N GLY A 49 12.25 10.65 5.34
CA GLY A 49 11.91 9.37 4.71
C GLY A 49 11.12 8.41 5.60
N ASN A 50 10.68 8.84 6.79
CA ASN A 50 9.86 8.01 7.67
C ASN A 50 8.42 7.96 7.18
N ILE A 51 7.75 6.83 7.38
CA ILE A 51 6.33 6.66 7.04
C ILE A 51 5.50 7.46 8.04
N LYS A 52 4.79 8.48 7.54
CA LYS A 52 3.87 9.33 8.29
C LYS A 52 2.44 8.79 8.26
N GLY A 53 2.06 8.16 7.15
CA GLY A 53 0.76 7.54 6.97
C GLY A 53 0.74 6.53 5.84
N VAL A 54 -0.15 5.56 5.96
CA VAL A 54 -0.48 4.60 4.89
C VAL A 54 -1.99 4.64 4.73
N GLU A 55 -2.44 4.90 3.51
CA GLU A 55 -3.84 4.83 3.14
C GLU A 55 -4.04 3.71 2.12
N ILE A 56 -4.99 2.83 2.40
CA ILE A 56 -5.29 1.69 1.54
C ILE A 56 -6.70 1.89 1.02
N ARG A 57 -6.84 1.90 -0.29
CA ARG A 57 -8.12 2.05 -0.97
C ARG A 57 -8.33 0.86 -1.90
N ARG A 58 -9.60 0.58 -2.15
CA ARG A 58 -9.97 -0.36 -3.20
C ARG A 58 -9.88 0.42 -4.51
N ASP A 59 -9.14 -0.11 -5.47
CA ASP A 59 -9.19 0.44 -6.82
C ASP A 59 -10.56 0.07 -7.41
N GLU A 60 -11.48 1.04 -7.41
CA GLU A 60 -12.77 0.94 -8.07
C GLU A 60 -12.74 1.62 -9.45
N ASP A 61 -11.58 2.15 -9.86
CA ASP A 61 -11.40 3.06 -11.00
C ASP A 61 -10.37 2.59 -12.06
N ALA A 62 -10.02 1.30 -12.15
CA ALA A 62 -9.52 0.72 -13.40
C ALA A 62 -10.64 0.65 -14.45
N VAL A 63 -11.07 1.81 -14.95
CA VAL A 63 -12.03 1.98 -16.05
C VAL A 63 -11.32 2.05 -17.40
#